data_AF-A0A151SAX5-F1
#
_entry.id   AF-A0A151SAX5-F1
#
_cell.length_a   1.000
_cell.length_b   1.000
_cell.length_c   1.000
_cell.angle_alpha   90.00
_cell.angle_beta   90.00
_cell.angle_gamma   90.00
#
_symmetry.space_group_name_H-M   'P 1'
#
loop_
_entity.id
_entity.type
_entity.pdbx_description
1 polymer ?
#
loop_
_entity_poly.entity_id
_entity_poly.type
_entity_poly.pdbx_seq_one_letter_code
_entity_poly.pdbx_strand_id
1 'polypeptide(L)'
;KTDKTWGHYKLLKENEKTIMLCIYYDKVIQGGGINRFKSHLGSEKGQVEQCKKVPADIHSQMKQNIDEYKSKKNKFKKKMMIVTFSCLLKKV
;
A
#
# COMPACT_ATOMS: atom_id res chain seq x y z
N LYS A 1 7.53 -0.47 14.22
CA LYS A 1 7.35 -1.54 13.20
C LYS A 1 7.91 -1.01 11.89
N THR A 2 9.14 -1.38 11.54
CA THR A 2 9.79 -0.93 10.30
C THR A 2 9.06 -1.55 9.10
N ASP A 3 8.74 -0.74 8.11
CA ASP A 3 7.98 -1.21 6.95
C ASP A 3 8.85 -2.19 6.15
N LYS A 4 8.43 -3.46 6.02
CA LYS A 4 9.20 -4.47 5.27
C LYS A 4 9.38 -4.10 3.79
N THR A 5 8.63 -3.11 3.31
CA THR A 5 8.68 -2.58 1.96
C THR A 5 10.01 -1.88 1.61
N TRP A 6 10.73 -1.31 2.59
CA TRP A 6 11.98 -0.55 2.35
C TRP A 6 13.11 -1.38 1.73
N GLY A 7 13.12 -2.71 1.93
CA GLY A 7 14.15 -3.61 1.39
C GLY A 7 13.94 -4.03 -0.06
N HIS A 8 12.89 -3.55 -0.73
CA HIS A 8 12.50 -4.03 -2.06
C HIS A 8 12.64 -2.98 -3.17
N TYR A 9 13.15 -1.79 -2.84
CA TYR A 9 13.44 -0.75 -3.82
C TYR A 9 14.74 -0.02 -3.51
N LYS A 10 15.30 0.62 -4.53
CA LYS A 10 16.39 1.59 -4.41
C LYS A 10 15.83 2.99 -4.65
N LEU A 11 16.22 3.93 -3.81
CA LEU A 11 15.98 5.35 -4.05
C LEU A 11 17.11 5.89 -4.91
N LEU A 12 16.78 6.45 -6.06
CA LEU A 12 17.73 7.18 -6.89
C LEU A 12 17.34 8.65 -6.89
N LYS A 13 18.34 9.54 -6.86
CA LYS A 13 18.15 10.97 -7.05
C LYS A 13 18.55 11.30 -8.48
N GLU A 14 17.60 11.73 -9.28
CA GLU A 14 17.82 12.16 -10.66
C GLU A 14 17.26 13.58 -10.80
N ASN A 15 18.13 14.56 -11.07
CA ASN A 15 17.77 15.96 -11.31
C ASN A 15 16.74 16.49 -10.30
N GLU A 16 17.09 16.44 -9.00
CA GLU A 16 16.26 16.85 -7.85
C GLU A 16 15.02 15.99 -7.56
N LYS A 17 14.65 15.08 -8.46
CA LYS A 17 13.54 14.15 -8.26
C LYS A 17 14.05 12.86 -7.63
N THR A 18 13.33 12.40 -6.61
CA THR A 18 13.57 11.09 -6.01
C THR A 18 12.71 10.06 -6.73
N ILE A 19 13.35 9.09 -7.38
CA ILE A 19 12.69 7.98 -8.08
C ILE A 19 12.90 6.67 -7.30
N MET A 20 11.91 5.80 -7.34
CA MET A 20 11.99 4.47 -6.72
C MET A 20 12.21 3.42 -7.80
N LEU A 21 13.30 2.65 -7.71
CA LEU A 21 13.62 1.56 -8.62
C LEU A 21 13.31 0.22 -7.95
N CYS A 22 12.51 -0.61 -8.63
CA CYS A 22 12.18 -1.95 -8.15
C CYS A 22 13.36 -2.90 -8.38
N ILE A 23 13.83 -3.60 -7.34
CA ILE A 23 15.01 -4.47 -7.44
C ILE A 23 14.77 -5.80 -8.18
N TYR A 24 13.53 -6.12 -8.53
CA TYR A 24 13.18 -7.40 -9.12
C TYR A 24 13.20 -7.41 -10.65
N TYR A 25 12.99 -6.26 -11.29
CA TYR A 25 13.02 -6.13 -12.76
C TYR A 25 13.65 -4.80 -13.23
N ASP A 26 14.17 -3.98 -12.31
CA ASP A 26 14.86 -2.70 -12.56
C ASP A 26 14.03 -1.61 -13.29
N LYS A 27 12.70 -1.66 -13.24
CA LYS A 27 11.84 -0.57 -13.75
C LYS A 27 11.71 0.50 -12.68
N VAL A 28 11.75 1.73 -13.17
CA VAL A 28 11.52 2.92 -12.39
C VAL A 28 10.03 3.09 -12.17
N ILE A 29 9.63 3.29 -10.92
CA ILE A 29 8.30 3.73 -10.53
C ILE A 29 8.38 5.24 -10.31
N GLN A 30 8.00 5.99 -11.33
CA GLN A 30 8.02 7.46 -11.31
C GLN A 30 6.73 8.00 -10.66
N GLY A 31 6.89 8.95 -9.75
CA GLY A 31 5.80 9.70 -9.15
C GLY A 31 5.00 8.95 -8.07
N GLY A 32 4.60 9.70 -7.03
CA GLY A 32 3.86 9.19 -5.87
C GLY A 32 4.75 8.60 -4.78
N GLY A 33 4.17 8.38 -3.59
CA GLY A 33 4.89 7.86 -2.42
C GLY A 33 4.90 6.33 -2.33
N ILE A 34 5.41 5.81 -1.20
CA ILE A 34 5.58 4.37 -0.92
C ILE A 34 4.30 3.53 -1.12
N ASN A 35 3.11 4.11 -1.02
CA ASN A 35 1.85 3.39 -1.23
C ASN A 35 1.74 2.80 -2.65
N ARG A 36 2.22 3.53 -3.65
CA ARG A 36 2.29 3.04 -5.04
C ARG A 36 3.21 1.83 -5.16
N PHE A 37 4.35 1.88 -4.47
CA PHE A 37 5.31 0.79 -4.45
C PHE A 37 4.74 -0.47 -3.74
N LYS A 38 3.95 -0.29 -2.68
CA LYS A 38 3.23 -1.40 -2.03
C LYS A 38 2.23 -2.07 -2.97
N SER A 39 1.39 -1.29 -3.66
CA SER A 39 0.42 -1.81 -4.62
C SER A 39 1.10 -2.52 -5.79
N HIS A 40 2.25 -2.01 -6.23
CA HIS A 40 3.11 -2.62 -7.24
C HIS A 40 3.60 -4.03 -6.85
N LEU A 41 4.10 -4.22 -5.62
CA LEU A 41 4.55 -5.52 -5.11
C LEU A 41 3.39 -6.49 -4.85
N GLY A 42 2.30 -6.00 -4.24
CA GLY A 42 1.15 -6.80 -3.82
C GLY A 42 0.15 -7.12 -4.94
N SER A 43 0.45 -6.72 -6.18
CA SER A 43 -0.44 -6.88 -7.34
C SER A 43 -1.87 -6.40 -7.06
N GLU A 44 -1.99 -5.21 -6.48
CA GLU A 44 -3.29 -4.57 -6.32
C GLU A 44 -3.75 -4.03 -7.68
N LYS A 45 -4.99 -4.34 -8.09
CA LYS A 45 -5.53 -3.84 -9.36
C LYS A 45 -5.70 -2.30 -9.30
N GLY A 46 -5.18 -1.59 -10.29
CA GLY A 46 -5.65 -0.24 -10.66
C GLY A 46 -4.65 0.92 -10.59
N GLN A 47 -3.76 1.00 -9.58
CA GLN A 47 -2.97 2.23 -9.37
C GLN A 47 -1.59 2.25 -10.06
N VAL A 48 -0.95 1.09 -10.21
CA VAL A 48 0.41 0.94 -10.75
C VAL A 48 0.50 -0.42 -11.43
N GLU A 49 1.34 -0.55 -12.46
CA GLU A 49 1.70 -1.86 -13.01
C GLU A 49 2.22 -2.80 -11.92
N GLN A 50 1.97 -4.09 -12.07
CA GLN A 50 2.33 -5.10 -11.09
C GLN A 50 3.69 -5.71 -11.41
N CYS A 51 4.46 -6.04 -10.36
CA CYS A 51 5.67 -6.81 -10.55
C CYS A 51 5.35 -8.26 -10.92
N LYS A 52 5.81 -8.71 -12.09
CA LYS A 52 5.74 -10.13 -12.46
C LYS A 52 6.95 -10.95 -11.96
N LYS A 53 8.02 -10.30 -11.52
CA LYS A 53 9.27 -10.92 -11.04
C LYS A 53 9.42 -10.94 -9.52
N VAL A 54 8.40 -10.53 -8.77
CA VAL A 54 8.45 -10.55 -7.30
C VAL A 54 8.36 -12.02 -6.83
N PRO A 55 9.23 -12.45 -5.90
CA PRO A 55 9.13 -13.76 -5.26
C PRO A 55 7.77 -13.97 -4.58
N ALA A 56 7.24 -15.19 -4.63
CA ALA A 56 5.89 -15.51 -4.16
C ALA A 56 5.68 -15.24 -2.66
N ASP A 57 6.71 -15.43 -1.84
CA ASP A 57 6.75 -15.11 -0.42
C ASP A 57 6.57 -13.60 -0.17
N ILE A 58 7.31 -12.77 -0.91
CA ILE A 58 7.21 -11.30 -0.80
C ILE A 58 5.86 -10.81 -1.31
N HIS A 59 5.36 -11.39 -2.41
CA HIS A 59 4.03 -11.08 -2.95
C HIS A 59 2.94 -11.34 -1.92
N SER A 60 2.93 -12.54 -1.34
CA SER A 60 1.94 -12.96 -0.34
C SER A 60 1.99 -12.06 0.89
N GLN A 61 3.20 -11.75 1.36
CA GLN A 61 3.40 -10.86 2.50
C GLN A 61 2.87 -9.44 2.22
N MET A 62 3.12 -8.89 1.03
CA MET A 62 2.64 -7.55 0.67
C MET A 62 1.13 -7.52 0.48
N LYS A 63 0.55 -8.55 -0.15
CA LYS A 63 -0.89 -8.69 -0.31
C LYS A 63 -1.59 -8.75 1.05
N GLN A 64 -1.09 -9.57 1.99
CA GLN A 64 -1.63 -9.65 3.34
C GLN A 64 -1.58 -8.29 4.06
N ASN A 65 -0.46 -7.56 3.97
CA ASN A 65 -0.35 -6.23 4.58
C ASN A 65 -1.39 -5.24 4.04
N ILE A 66 -1.65 -5.27 2.73
CA ILE A 66 -2.66 -4.43 2.08
C ILE A 66 -4.06 -4.81 2.57
N ASP A 67 -4.36 -6.11 2.62
CA ASP A 67 -5.67 -6.60 3.04
C ASP A 67 -5.93 -6.31 4.52
N GLU A 68 -4.96 -6.52 5.41
CA GLU A 68 -5.06 -6.15 6.82
C GLU A 68 -5.33 -4.65 7.02
N TYR A 69 -4.68 -3.80 6.24
CA TYR A 69 -4.91 -2.36 6.27
C TYR A 69 -6.34 -2.01 5.85
N LYS A 70 -6.84 -2.63 4.77
CA LYS A 70 -8.24 -2.47 4.32
C LYS A 70 -9.23 -2.95 5.36
N SER A 71 -9.01 -4.11 5.97
CA SER A 71 -9.88 -4.65 7.01
C SER A 71 -9.94 -3.74 8.23
N LYS A 72 -8.80 -3.19 8.67
CA LYS A 72 -8.76 -2.20 9.77
C LYS A 72 -9.54 -0.94 9.38
N LYS A 73 -9.32 -0.39 8.20
CA LYS A 73 -10.05 0.78 7.70
C LYS A 73 -11.56 0.55 7.65
N ASN A 74 -12.01 -0.62 7.20
CA ASN A 74 -13.43 -0.99 7.19
C ASN A 74 -14.01 -1.15 8.59
N LYS A 75 -13.28 -1.74 9.54
CA LYS A 75 -13.71 -1.82 10.95
C LYS A 75 -13.86 -0.42 11.56
N PHE A 76 -12.91 0.48 11.32
CA PHE A 76 -13.01 1.87 11.75
C PHE A 76 -14.21 2.59 11.12
N LYS A 77 -14.43 2.47 9.80
CA LYS A 77 -15.61 3.05 9.13
C LYS A 77 -16.93 2.52 9.69
N LYS A 78 -17.06 1.20 9.88
CA LYS A 78 -18.25 0.59 10.49
C LYS A 78 -18.48 1.09 11.91
N LYS A 79 -17.42 1.15 12.73
CA LYS A 79 -17.51 1.65 14.12
C LYS A 79 -17.90 3.13 14.14
N MET A 80 -17.35 3.95 13.25
CA MET A 80 -17.70 5.37 13.10
C MET A 80 -19.17 5.53 12.71
N MET A 81 -19.65 4.75 11.74
CA MET A 81 -21.06 4.75 11.31
C MET A 81 -22.01 4.35 12.45
N ILE A 82 -21.67 3.31 13.22
CA ILE A 82 -22.48 2.90 14.39
C ILE A 82 -22.52 4.01 15.44
N VAL A 83 -21.38 4.64 15.74
CA VAL A 83 -21.31 5.75 16.71
C VAL A 83 -22.12 6.95 16.24
N THR A 84 -22.08 7.30 14.95
CA THR A 84 -22.90 8.39 14.42
C THR A 84 -24.39 8.07 14.51
N PHE A 85 -24.81 6.85 14.14
CA PHE A 85 -26.22 6.45 14.26
C PHE A 85 -26.71 6.44 15.71
N SER A 86 -25.91 5.90 16.63
CA SER A 86 -26.27 5.89 18.05
C SER A 86 -26.24 7.28 18.70
N CYS A 87 -25.40 8.20 18.23
CA CYS A 87 -25.45 9.60 18.63
C CYS A 87 -26.70 10.33 18.08
N LEU A 88 -27.10 10.04 16.84
CA LEU A 88 -28.33 10.59 16.25
C LEU A 88 -29.58 10.11 17.00
N LEU A 89 -29.66 8.81 17.31
CA LEU A 89 -30.81 8.23 18.02
C LEU A 89 -30.96 8.73 19.46
N LYS A 90 -29.88 9.15 20.11
CA LYS A 90 -29.91 9.75 21.46
C LYS A 90 -30.27 11.24 21.47
N LYS A 91 -30.45 11.86 20.30
CA LYS A 91 -30.73 13.28 20.13
C LYS A 91 -32.19 13.55 19.69
N VAL A 92 -32.98 12.49 19.54
CA VAL A 92 -34.44 12.49 19.32
C VAL A 92 -35.14 12.21 20.65
#